data_AF-T0RPN3-F1
#
_entry.id   AF-T0RPN3-F1
#
_cell.length_a   1.000
_cell.length_b   1.000
_cell.length_c   1.000
_cell.angle_alpha   90.00
_cell.angle_beta   90.00
_cell.angle_gamma   90.00
#
_symmetry.space_group_name_H-M   'P 1'
#
loop_
_entity.id
_entity.type
_entity.pdbx_description
1 polymer ?
#
loop_
_entity_poly.entity_id
_entity_poly.type
_entity_poly.pdbx_seq_one_letter_code
_entity_poly.pdbx_strand_id
1 'polypeptide(L)'
;MLHRIAIILLISLCANTIARETYTKDDLKVLFKQKSYQEYLDHYLDIRPTQRDEDWKKMTLEMLALSIKTATEKKEFSNQTFDSILGYLSNATLKTDHYAQFIFAKYALGFFQVCVDSKSNCQSKLQEYWSSSKRFVEIDQQLFHLAQVISSEIADQVLISILNDDSSKIYCSKMENFKNIKALLIKTVSSQDSTDQTFKNVAHIMDESCRKAIASELKKETITTKNNSEREKLYKYLKAFQMTDEKFEATALTLYLLNGPAIGDVFNFAWNKLSGLSQDHKLRETVLENIKSFQTLPDDIVNISDQKRSDVIITYINKNFPEYFEVYTRACIDYYSGARSFPKGNPTLYCDKFIERSKKKNWVSEALIQRYIKAKKI
;
A
#
# COMPACT_ATOMS: atom_id res chain seq x y z
N MET A 1 -20.35 -0.32 -78.06
CA MET A 1 -19.61 0.63 -77.19
C MET A 1 -19.55 0.20 -75.72
N LEU A 2 -20.55 -0.49 -75.19
CA LEU A 2 -20.60 -0.95 -73.78
C LEU A 2 -19.59 -2.06 -73.40
N HIS A 3 -19.12 -2.89 -74.33
CA HIS A 3 -18.12 -3.94 -74.03
C HIS A 3 -16.67 -3.44 -73.90
N ARG A 4 -16.34 -2.24 -74.41
CA ARG A 4 -14.98 -1.69 -74.29
C ARG A 4 -14.75 -0.96 -72.96
N ILE A 5 -15.82 -0.52 -72.30
CA ILE A 5 -15.76 0.18 -71.00
C ILE A 5 -15.63 -0.82 -69.84
N ALA A 6 -16.24 -2.01 -69.96
CA ALA A 6 -16.14 -3.07 -68.95
C ALA A 6 -14.73 -3.65 -68.80
N ILE A 7 -13.95 -3.70 -69.88
CA ILE A 7 -12.56 -4.24 -69.85
C ILE A 7 -11.58 -3.25 -69.20
N ILE A 8 -11.82 -1.93 -69.33
CA ILE A 8 -10.97 -0.91 -68.70
C ILE A 8 -11.23 -0.84 -67.18
N LEU A 9 -12.46 -1.07 -66.73
CA LEU A 9 -12.80 -1.14 -65.31
C LEU A 9 -12.30 -2.42 -64.60
N LEU A 10 -12.20 -3.55 -65.31
CA LEU A 10 -11.63 -4.78 -64.73
C LEU A 10 -10.10 -4.74 -64.58
N ILE A 11 -9.38 -3.98 -65.42
CA ILE A 11 -7.92 -3.84 -65.32
C ILE A 11 -7.54 -2.86 -64.18
N SER A 12 -8.41 -1.90 -63.85
CA SER A 12 -8.17 -0.95 -62.75
C SER A 12 -8.42 -1.53 -61.34
N LEU A 13 -9.05 -2.71 -61.24
CA LEU A 13 -9.29 -3.40 -59.95
C LEU A 13 -8.18 -4.41 -59.58
N CYS A 14 -7.22 -4.68 -60.46
CA CYS A 14 -6.11 -5.61 -60.21
C CYS A 14 -4.78 -4.93 -59.87
N ALA A 15 -4.73 -3.59 -59.74
CA ALA A 15 -3.46 -2.84 -59.62
C ALA A 15 -3.15 -2.26 -58.22
N ASN A 16 -3.92 -2.60 -57.18
CA ASN A 16 -3.67 -2.11 -55.81
C ASN A 16 -3.39 -3.22 -54.79
N THR A 17 -2.81 -4.33 -55.23
CA THR A 17 -1.96 -5.11 -54.33
C THR A 17 -0.52 -4.62 -54.53
N ILE A 18 -0.19 -3.48 -53.92
CA ILE A 18 1.22 -3.15 -53.67
C ILE A 18 1.72 -4.33 -52.83
N ALA A 19 2.49 -5.22 -53.44
CA ALA A 19 3.20 -6.24 -52.70
C ALA A 19 4.04 -5.48 -51.66
N ARG A 20 3.71 -5.66 -50.38
CA ARG A 20 4.47 -5.07 -49.28
C ARG A 20 5.91 -5.52 -49.49
N GLU A 21 6.82 -4.58 -49.78
CA GLU A 21 8.22 -4.90 -49.99
C GLU A 21 8.72 -5.64 -48.74
N THR A 22 9.00 -6.94 -48.91
CA THR A 22 9.46 -7.78 -47.81
C THR A 22 10.96 -7.69 -47.73
N TYR A 23 11.47 -7.19 -46.62
CA TYR A 23 12.90 -7.06 -46.40
C TYR A 23 13.58 -8.42 -46.23
N THR A 24 14.77 -8.57 -46.84
CA THR A 24 15.67 -9.68 -46.57
C THR A 24 16.56 -9.40 -45.36
N LYS A 25 17.26 -10.43 -44.86
CA LYS A 25 18.22 -10.25 -43.77
C LYS A 25 19.36 -9.31 -44.14
N ASP A 26 19.78 -9.30 -45.40
CA ASP A 26 20.87 -8.43 -45.83
C ASP A 26 20.41 -6.97 -45.96
N ASP A 27 19.15 -6.73 -46.34
CA ASP A 27 18.54 -5.39 -46.28
C ASP A 27 18.52 -4.87 -44.84
N LEU A 28 18.09 -5.70 -43.88
CA LEU A 28 18.14 -5.35 -42.45
C LEU A 28 19.56 -5.05 -41.97
N LYS A 29 20.59 -5.78 -42.43
CA LYS A 29 21.99 -5.47 -42.11
C LYS A 29 22.44 -4.13 -42.68
N VAL A 30 21.96 -3.76 -43.87
CA VAL A 30 22.27 -2.44 -44.47
C VAL A 30 21.64 -1.33 -43.63
N LEU A 31 20.35 -1.45 -43.29
CA LEU A 31 19.66 -0.48 -42.42
C LEU A 31 20.34 -0.38 -41.05
N PHE A 32 20.76 -1.51 -40.48
CA PHE A 32 21.50 -1.55 -39.22
C PHE A 32 22.80 -0.75 -39.31
N LYS A 33 23.62 -0.99 -40.35
CA LYS A 33 24.88 -0.25 -40.58
C LYS A 33 24.66 1.25 -40.78
N GLN A 34 23.57 1.62 -41.45
CA GLN A 34 23.17 3.01 -41.68
C GLN A 34 22.54 3.68 -40.45
N LYS A 35 22.24 2.90 -39.39
CA LYS A 35 21.51 3.35 -38.20
C LYS A 35 20.10 3.86 -38.50
N SER A 36 19.49 3.34 -39.57
CA SER A 36 18.11 3.65 -39.99
C SER A 36 17.10 2.90 -39.12
N TYR A 37 17.07 3.23 -37.81
CA TYR A 37 16.32 2.45 -36.82
C TYR A 37 14.81 2.39 -37.07
N GLN A 38 14.21 3.45 -37.61
CA GLN A 38 12.76 3.51 -37.83
C GLN A 38 12.35 2.50 -38.90
N GLU A 39 12.96 2.59 -40.08
CA GLU A 39 12.75 1.66 -41.17
C GLU A 39 13.13 0.23 -40.78
N TYR A 40 14.24 0.05 -40.04
CA TYR A 40 14.62 -1.27 -39.53
C TYR A 40 13.51 -1.87 -38.66
N LEU A 41 12.97 -1.12 -37.69
CA LEU A 41 11.97 -1.60 -36.74
C LEU A 41 10.57 -1.78 -37.36
N ASP A 42 10.30 -1.14 -38.49
CA ASP A 42 9.05 -1.37 -39.23
C ASP A 42 9.10 -2.67 -40.05
N HIS A 43 10.30 -3.16 -40.37
CA HIS A 43 10.54 -4.30 -41.26
C HIS A 43 11.29 -5.48 -40.60
N TYR A 44 11.72 -5.38 -39.34
CA TYR A 44 12.53 -6.41 -38.67
C TYR A 44 11.86 -7.80 -38.57
N LEU A 45 10.54 -7.88 -38.75
CA LEU A 45 9.77 -9.12 -38.76
C LEU A 45 9.45 -9.66 -40.16
N ASP A 46 9.84 -8.97 -41.23
CA ASP A 46 9.63 -9.44 -42.60
C ASP A 46 10.40 -10.72 -42.89
N ILE A 47 11.55 -10.91 -42.22
CA ILE A 47 12.33 -12.14 -42.31
C ILE A 47 11.66 -13.31 -41.58
N ARG A 48 11.89 -14.53 -42.09
CA ARG A 48 11.30 -15.75 -41.53
C ARG A 48 11.80 -16.00 -40.11
N PRO A 49 11.00 -16.60 -39.21
CA PRO A 49 11.43 -16.95 -37.86
C PRO A 49 12.75 -17.75 -37.81
N THR A 50 13.00 -18.63 -38.78
CA THR A 50 14.24 -19.42 -38.87
C THR A 50 15.50 -18.59 -39.18
N GLN A 51 15.35 -17.34 -39.63
CA GLN A 51 16.46 -16.42 -39.94
C GLN A 51 16.76 -15.44 -38.78
N ARG A 52 15.91 -15.45 -37.74
CA ARG A 52 15.99 -14.60 -36.54
C ARG A 52 16.93 -15.21 -35.50
N ASP A 53 18.19 -15.34 -35.89
CA ASP A 53 19.28 -15.82 -35.03
C ASP A 53 19.81 -14.73 -34.09
N GLU A 54 20.89 -15.04 -33.36
CA GLU A 54 21.51 -14.11 -32.41
C GLU A 54 22.02 -12.81 -33.06
N ASP A 55 22.45 -12.85 -34.33
CA ASP A 55 22.88 -11.66 -35.07
C ASP A 55 21.70 -10.70 -35.31
N TRP A 56 20.57 -11.24 -35.79
CA TRP A 56 19.32 -10.48 -35.92
C TRP A 56 18.85 -9.93 -34.57
N LYS A 57 18.91 -10.74 -33.51
CA LYS A 57 18.51 -10.32 -32.16
C LYS A 57 19.35 -9.13 -31.68
N LYS A 58 20.67 -9.22 -31.83
CA LYS A 58 21.60 -8.14 -31.48
C LYS A 58 21.30 -6.87 -32.26
N MET A 59 21.20 -6.94 -33.59
CA MET A 59 20.89 -5.78 -34.44
C MET A 59 19.55 -5.14 -34.04
N THR A 60 18.54 -5.95 -33.79
CA THR A 60 17.19 -5.49 -33.40
C THR A 60 17.22 -4.79 -32.03
N LEU A 61 17.92 -5.35 -31.05
CA LEU A 61 18.09 -4.73 -29.74
C LEU A 61 18.81 -3.38 -29.83
N GLU A 62 19.87 -3.30 -30.63
CA GLU A 62 20.63 -2.07 -30.83
C GLU A 62 19.81 -0.99 -31.57
N MET A 63 19.02 -1.37 -32.59
CA MET A 63 18.13 -0.44 -33.30
C MET A 63 16.98 0.05 -32.42
N LEU A 64 16.38 -0.83 -31.61
CA LEU A 64 15.39 -0.43 -30.60
C LEU A 64 16.00 0.53 -29.58
N ALA A 65 17.21 0.22 -29.08
CA ALA A 65 17.89 1.08 -28.13
C ALA A 65 18.20 2.45 -28.71
N LEU A 66 18.63 2.51 -29.97
CA LEU A 66 18.84 3.76 -30.68
C LEU A 66 17.55 4.56 -30.86
N SER A 67 16.44 3.90 -31.21
CA SER A 67 15.12 4.51 -31.34
C SER A 67 14.67 5.16 -30.03
N ILE A 68 14.70 4.39 -28.93
CA ILE A 68 14.30 4.86 -27.60
C ILE A 68 15.21 5.98 -27.11
N LYS A 69 16.53 5.85 -27.30
CA LYS A 69 17.50 6.88 -26.93
C LYS A 69 17.21 8.19 -27.68
N THR A 70 17.00 8.12 -28.99
CA THR A 70 16.72 9.29 -29.83
C THR A 70 15.42 9.98 -29.40
N ALA A 71 14.35 9.20 -29.18
CA ALA A 71 13.08 9.73 -28.69
C ALA A 71 13.24 10.41 -27.31
N THR A 72 14.01 9.80 -26.41
CA THR A 72 14.29 10.37 -25.07
C THR A 72 15.07 11.68 -25.15
N GLU A 73 16.15 11.71 -25.94
CA GLU A 73 17.01 12.89 -26.10
C GLU A 73 16.27 14.07 -26.74
N LYS A 74 15.39 13.77 -27.70
CA LYS A 74 14.50 14.76 -28.34
C LYS A 74 13.26 15.11 -27.53
N LYS A 75 13.06 14.47 -26.37
CA LYS A 75 11.86 14.61 -25.51
C LYS A 75 10.55 14.33 -26.26
N GLU A 76 10.58 13.36 -27.18
CA GLU A 76 9.42 12.93 -27.98
C GLU A 76 8.48 12.03 -27.16
N PHE A 77 7.88 12.58 -26.11
CA PHE A 77 6.98 11.87 -25.20
C PHE A 77 5.52 11.91 -25.65
N SER A 78 5.27 11.57 -26.91
CA SER A 78 3.91 11.53 -27.47
C SER A 78 3.27 10.14 -27.31
N ASN A 79 1.94 10.07 -27.34
CA ASN A 79 1.22 8.80 -27.38
C ASN A 79 1.64 7.94 -28.57
N GLN A 80 1.85 8.54 -29.75
CA GLN A 80 2.28 7.84 -30.94
C GLN A 80 3.65 7.17 -30.73
N THR A 81 4.61 7.92 -30.19
CA THR A 81 5.97 7.40 -29.93
C THR A 81 5.94 6.29 -28.88
N PHE A 82 5.14 6.46 -27.82
CA PHE A 82 4.93 5.44 -26.80
C PHE A 82 4.37 4.14 -27.41
N ASP A 83 3.34 4.26 -28.25
CA ASP A 83 2.65 3.13 -28.88
C ASP A 83 3.54 2.41 -29.89
N SER A 84 4.35 3.14 -30.65
CA SER A 84 5.36 2.55 -31.54
C SER A 84 6.38 1.72 -30.76
N ILE A 85 6.96 2.28 -29.70
CA ILE A 85 7.97 1.56 -28.90
C ILE A 85 7.35 0.32 -28.24
N LEU A 86 6.17 0.47 -27.63
CA LEU A 86 5.47 -0.64 -27.00
C LEU A 86 5.08 -1.72 -28.03
N GLY A 87 4.67 -1.30 -29.23
CA GLY A 87 4.40 -2.18 -30.37
C GLY A 87 5.61 -3.04 -30.74
N TYR A 88 6.81 -2.45 -30.82
CA TYR A 88 8.04 -3.21 -31.06
C TYR A 88 8.31 -4.22 -29.93
N LEU A 89 8.10 -3.84 -28.67
CA LEU A 89 8.31 -4.71 -27.52
C LEU A 89 7.30 -5.86 -27.38
N SER A 90 6.17 -5.82 -28.10
CA SER A 90 5.20 -6.91 -28.09
C SER A 90 5.75 -8.22 -28.68
N ASN A 91 6.83 -8.15 -29.46
CA ASN A 91 7.52 -9.30 -30.00
C ASN A 91 8.14 -10.19 -28.91
N ALA A 92 8.00 -11.51 -29.03
CA ALA A 92 8.48 -12.47 -28.01
C ALA A 92 9.97 -12.32 -27.63
N THR A 93 10.84 -12.00 -28.58
CA THR A 93 12.27 -11.81 -28.33
C THR A 93 12.53 -10.56 -27.49
N LEU A 94 11.87 -9.45 -27.79
CA LEU A 94 12.09 -8.17 -27.10
C LEU A 94 11.28 -8.06 -25.81
N LYS A 95 10.13 -8.74 -25.73
CA LYS A 95 9.29 -8.83 -24.54
C LYS A 95 10.03 -9.48 -23.37
N THR A 96 10.85 -10.48 -23.66
CA THR A 96 11.59 -11.24 -22.64
C THR A 96 13.00 -10.70 -22.37
N ASP A 97 13.52 -9.84 -23.24
CA ASP A 97 14.85 -9.26 -23.10
C ASP A 97 14.92 -8.22 -21.97
N HIS A 98 15.81 -8.45 -20.99
CA HIS A 98 15.92 -7.58 -19.82
C HIS A 98 16.37 -6.16 -20.19
N TYR A 99 17.30 -6.02 -21.13
CA TYR A 99 17.84 -4.71 -21.49
C TYR A 99 16.80 -3.89 -22.25
N ALA A 100 16.11 -4.49 -23.23
CA ALA A 100 15.02 -3.84 -23.98
C ALA A 100 13.89 -3.34 -23.07
N GLN A 101 13.45 -4.17 -22.13
CA GLN A 101 12.43 -3.79 -21.15
C GLN A 101 12.92 -2.66 -20.23
N PHE A 102 14.18 -2.70 -19.81
CA PHE A 102 14.75 -1.69 -18.92
C PHE A 102 14.85 -0.30 -19.58
N ILE A 103 15.33 -0.22 -20.83
CA ILE A 103 15.41 1.06 -21.55
C ILE A 103 14.02 1.64 -21.83
N PHE A 104 13.02 0.79 -22.09
CA PHE A 104 11.65 1.24 -22.25
C PHE A 104 11.04 1.72 -20.94
N ALA A 105 11.28 1.04 -19.82
CA ALA A 105 10.84 1.49 -18.51
C ALA A 105 11.37 2.90 -18.19
N LYS A 106 12.62 3.21 -18.55
CA LYS A 106 13.19 4.57 -18.44
C LYS A 106 12.48 5.59 -19.33
N TYR A 107 12.19 5.23 -20.58
CA TYR A 107 11.44 6.09 -21.48
C TYR A 107 10.02 6.33 -20.98
N ALA A 108 9.32 5.28 -20.54
CA ALA A 108 7.97 5.33 -20.01
C ALA A 108 7.89 6.23 -18.77
N LEU A 109 8.88 6.18 -17.89
CA LEU A 109 8.98 7.12 -16.76
C LEU A 109 9.02 8.58 -17.24
N GLY A 110 9.85 8.91 -18.22
CA GLY A 110 9.89 10.25 -18.83
C GLY A 110 8.56 10.64 -19.47
N PHE A 111 7.90 9.70 -20.16
CA PHE A 111 6.58 9.90 -20.74
C PHE A 111 5.52 10.25 -19.68
N PHE A 112 5.46 9.48 -18.59
CA PHE A 112 4.49 9.72 -17.52
C PHE A 112 4.78 10.99 -16.72
N GLN A 113 6.06 11.39 -16.58
CA GLN A 113 6.44 12.68 -15.99
C GLN A 113 5.85 13.83 -16.82
N VAL A 114 6.07 13.85 -18.13
CA VAL A 114 5.50 14.87 -19.02
C VAL A 114 3.98 14.82 -19.02
N CYS A 115 3.37 13.64 -19.00
CA CYS A 115 1.93 13.50 -18.89
C CYS A 115 1.37 14.23 -17.65
N VAL A 116 1.98 13.99 -16.48
CA VAL A 116 1.56 14.58 -15.21
C VAL A 116 1.79 16.09 -15.20
N ASP A 117 2.97 16.55 -15.64
CA ASP A 117 3.31 17.97 -15.69
C ASP A 117 2.37 18.75 -16.61
N SER A 118 1.98 18.14 -17.72
CA SER A 118 1.02 18.70 -18.68
C SER A 118 -0.44 18.57 -18.24
N LYS A 119 -0.73 17.89 -17.13
CA LYS A 119 -2.09 17.55 -16.64
C LYS A 119 -2.94 16.81 -17.69
N SER A 120 -2.28 16.07 -18.57
CA SER A 120 -2.97 15.22 -19.54
C SER A 120 -3.47 13.93 -18.88
N ASN A 121 -4.49 13.29 -19.47
CA ASN A 121 -4.97 12.01 -18.99
C ASN A 121 -4.18 10.85 -19.63
N CYS A 122 -3.26 10.24 -18.89
CA CYS A 122 -2.52 9.05 -19.30
C CYS A 122 -2.88 7.79 -18.51
N GLN A 123 -4.06 7.74 -17.88
CA GLN A 123 -4.51 6.58 -17.11
C GLN A 123 -4.47 5.29 -17.93
N SER A 124 -5.03 5.30 -19.15
CA SER A 124 -5.05 4.11 -20.02
C SER A 124 -3.64 3.66 -20.40
N LYS A 125 -2.74 4.60 -20.69
CA LYS A 125 -1.33 4.30 -21.00
C LYS A 125 -0.56 3.75 -19.82
N LEU A 126 -0.84 4.24 -18.62
CA LEU A 126 -0.23 3.69 -17.41
C LEU A 126 -0.72 2.26 -17.17
N GLN A 127 -2.00 1.98 -17.34
CA GLN A 127 -2.55 0.62 -17.25
C GLN A 127 -1.97 -0.33 -18.31
N GLU A 128 -1.84 0.15 -19.55
CA GLU A 128 -1.24 -0.59 -20.65
C GLU A 128 0.24 -0.91 -20.37
N TYR A 129 1.03 0.09 -19.96
CA TYR A 129 2.41 -0.10 -19.51
C TYR A 129 2.50 -1.14 -18.39
N TRP A 130 1.62 -1.00 -17.39
CA TRP A 130 1.67 -1.81 -16.19
C TRP A 130 1.39 -3.29 -16.46
N SER A 131 0.42 -3.57 -17.33
CA SER A 131 0.03 -4.93 -17.69
C SER A 131 0.98 -5.64 -18.64
N SER A 132 1.80 -4.91 -19.40
CA SER A 132 2.61 -5.45 -20.49
C SER A 132 4.12 -5.50 -20.23
N SER A 133 4.63 -4.65 -19.33
CA SER A 133 6.08 -4.44 -19.17
C SER A 133 6.67 -5.22 -18.00
N LYS A 134 7.96 -5.55 -18.09
CA LYS A 134 8.73 -6.10 -16.97
C LYS A 134 8.88 -5.07 -15.84
N ARG A 135 8.95 -5.56 -14.61
CA ARG A 135 9.06 -4.74 -13.39
C ARG A 135 10.51 -4.41 -13.04
N PHE A 136 10.72 -3.21 -12.50
CA PHE A 136 12.02 -2.68 -12.07
C PHE A 136 11.82 -1.79 -10.84
N VAL A 137 12.22 -2.25 -9.65
CA VAL A 137 11.92 -1.62 -8.34
C VAL A 137 12.08 -0.09 -8.32
N GLU A 138 13.22 0.42 -8.78
CA GLU A 138 13.54 1.86 -8.71
C GLU A 138 12.68 2.70 -9.66
N ILE A 139 12.30 2.14 -10.80
CA ILE A 139 11.42 2.80 -11.77
C ILE A 139 9.98 2.70 -11.31
N ASP A 140 9.55 1.52 -10.86
CA ASP A 140 8.21 1.25 -10.35
C ASP A 140 7.89 2.13 -9.12
N GLN A 141 8.88 2.40 -8.26
CA GLN A 141 8.75 3.37 -7.17
C GLN A 141 8.39 4.78 -7.66
N GLN A 142 9.08 5.25 -8.70
CA GLN A 142 8.81 6.57 -9.27
C GLN A 142 7.48 6.60 -10.02
N LEU A 143 7.15 5.52 -10.73
CA LEU A 143 5.85 5.36 -11.40
C LEU A 143 4.70 5.30 -10.41
N PHE A 144 4.87 4.70 -9.23
CA PHE A 144 3.88 4.72 -8.17
C PHE A 144 3.56 6.16 -7.73
N HIS A 145 4.58 7.01 -7.54
CA HIS A 145 4.36 8.42 -7.21
C HIS A 145 3.61 9.18 -8.31
N LEU A 146 3.91 8.91 -9.58
CA LEU A 146 3.15 9.50 -10.70
C LEU A 146 1.71 8.97 -10.73
N ALA A 147 1.51 7.68 -10.48
CA ALA A 147 0.20 7.06 -10.40
C ALA A 147 -0.68 7.70 -9.32
N GLN A 148 -0.10 8.08 -8.16
CA GLN A 148 -0.82 8.80 -7.10
C GLN A 148 -1.39 10.15 -7.57
N VAL A 149 -0.71 10.82 -8.51
CA VAL A 149 -1.18 12.08 -9.09
C VAL A 149 -2.24 11.85 -10.18
N ILE A 150 -2.10 10.77 -10.95
CA ILE A 150 -3.00 10.42 -12.05
C ILE A 150 -4.34 9.89 -11.53
N SER A 151 -4.32 8.84 -10.69
CA SER A 151 -5.52 8.17 -10.18
C SER A 151 -5.19 7.28 -8.98
N SER A 152 -5.95 7.44 -7.90
CA SER A 152 -5.81 6.59 -6.71
C SER A 152 -6.05 5.11 -7.00
N GLU A 153 -6.92 4.79 -7.96
CA GLU A 153 -7.22 3.40 -8.31
C GLU A 153 -6.02 2.73 -9.00
N ILE A 154 -5.39 3.42 -9.94
CA ILE A 154 -4.18 2.91 -10.60
C ILE A 154 -3.02 2.84 -9.61
N ALA A 155 -2.88 3.84 -8.72
CA ALA A 155 -1.85 3.82 -7.70
C ALA A 155 -1.94 2.57 -6.80
N ASP A 156 -3.15 2.17 -6.43
CA ASP A 156 -3.36 0.93 -5.66
C ASP A 156 -2.99 -0.31 -6.48
N GLN A 157 -3.36 -0.39 -7.75
CA GLN A 157 -2.98 -1.51 -8.64
C GLN A 157 -1.45 -1.62 -8.81
N VAL A 158 -0.80 -0.48 -9.01
CA VAL A 158 0.65 -0.34 -9.11
C VAL A 158 1.30 -0.84 -7.83
N LEU A 159 0.83 -0.36 -6.67
CA LEU A 159 1.35 -0.77 -5.37
C LEU A 159 1.18 -2.27 -5.16
N ILE A 160 -0.01 -2.83 -5.37
CA ILE A 160 -0.28 -4.28 -5.22
C ILE A 160 0.69 -5.09 -6.08
N SER A 161 0.94 -4.67 -7.32
CA SER A 161 1.88 -5.37 -8.19
C SER A 161 3.32 -5.31 -7.69
N ILE A 162 3.78 -4.17 -7.15
CA ILE A 162 5.11 -4.05 -6.53
C ILE A 162 5.24 -4.97 -5.31
N LEU A 163 4.17 -5.06 -4.52
CA LEU A 163 4.16 -5.86 -3.28
C LEU A 163 4.07 -7.37 -3.52
N ASN A 164 3.81 -7.81 -4.76
CA ASN A 164 3.76 -9.23 -5.16
C ASN A 164 4.91 -9.64 -6.10
N ASP A 165 5.81 -8.72 -6.45
CA ASP A 165 6.96 -9.00 -7.31
C ASP A 165 8.08 -9.73 -6.54
N ASP A 166 8.95 -10.47 -7.23
CA ASP A 166 10.10 -11.17 -6.62
C ASP A 166 11.01 -10.23 -5.78
N SER A 167 11.00 -8.95 -6.10
CA SER A 167 11.77 -7.90 -5.41
C SER A 167 11.02 -7.18 -4.28
N SER A 168 9.77 -7.57 -4.00
CA SER A 168 8.86 -6.94 -3.02
C SER A 168 9.51 -6.75 -1.64
N LYS A 169 10.32 -7.72 -1.18
CA LYS A 169 11.00 -7.67 0.12
C LYS A 169 11.85 -6.41 0.28
N ILE A 170 12.54 -5.99 -0.78
CA ILE A 170 13.39 -4.79 -0.77
C ILE A 170 12.49 -3.57 -0.60
N TYR A 171 11.41 -3.48 -1.39
CA TYR A 171 10.45 -2.38 -1.30
C TYR A 171 9.83 -2.27 0.10
N CYS A 172 9.35 -3.40 0.64
CA CYS A 172 8.63 -3.47 1.91
C CYS A 172 9.53 -3.25 3.13
N SER A 173 10.84 -3.49 3.01
CA SER A 173 11.80 -3.21 4.08
C SER A 173 12.10 -1.71 4.28
N LYS A 174 11.72 -0.85 3.32
CA LYS A 174 11.95 0.59 3.41
C LYS A 174 10.80 1.28 4.17
N MET A 175 11.13 1.95 5.26
CA MET A 175 10.16 2.66 6.13
C MET A 175 9.34 3.73 5.40
N GLU A 176 9.91 4.40 4.39
CA GLU A 176 9.21 5.40 3.58
C GLU A 176 8.00 4.83 2.83
N ASN A 177 8.06 3.55 2.44
CA ASN A 177 7.00 2.87 1.70
C ASN A 177 5.89 2.35 2.60
N PHE A 178 6.19 2.11 3.89
CA PHE A 178 5.24 1.54 4.85
C PHE A 178 3.97 2.38 4.98
N LYS A 179 4.05 3.71 4.88
CA LYS A 179 2.87 4.60 4.91
C LYS A 179 1.86 4.26 3.83
N ASN A 180 2.32 3.99 2.61
CA ASN A 180 1.46 3.66 1.47
C ASN A 180 0.83 2.27 1.65
N ILE A 181 1.61 1.30 2.13
CA ILE A 181 1.12 -0.04 2.45
C ILE A 181 0.04 0.03 3.54
N LYS A 182 0.28 0.76 4.63
CA LYS A 182 -0.68 0.98 5.72
C LYS A 182 -1.97 1.60 5.18
N ALA A 183 -1.87 2.63 4.33
CA ALA A 183 -3.04 3.29 3.75
C ALA A 183 -3.89 2.34 2.90
N LEU A 184 -3.24 1.52 2.05
CA LEU A 184 -3.91 0.50 1.26
C LEU A 184 -4.62 -0.54 2.15
N LEU A 185 -3.95 -1.02 3.21
CA LEU A 185 -4.56 -1.98 4.14
C LEU A 185 -5.77 -1.39 4.87
N ILE A 186 -5.69 -0.14 5.35
CA ILE A 186 -6.81 0.54 6.01
C ILE A 186 -7.99 0.74 5.03
N LYS A 187 -7.70 1.00 3.75
CA LYS A 187 -8.71 1.13 2.71
C LYS A 187 -9.40 -0.20 2.43
N THR A 188 -8.64 -1.29 2.33
CA THR A 188 -9.17 -2.61 1.91
C THR A 188 -9.81 -3.41 3.03
N VAL A 189 -9.30 -3.34 4.27
CA VAL A 189 -9.86 -4.10 5.39
C VAL A 189 -11.15 -3.44 5.89
N SER A 190 -12.25 -4.20 5.89
CA SER A 190 -13.53 -3.76 6.43
C SER A 190 -13.69 -4.09 7.92
N SER A 191 -14.26 -3.15 8.68
CA SER A 191 -14.66 -3.40 10.07
C SER A 191 -15.81 -4.41 10.19
N GLN A 192 -16.50 -4.76 9.10
CA GLN A 192 -17.56 -5.78 9.12
C GLN A 192 -17.08 -7.18 8.76
N ASP A 193 -15.86 -7.31 8.23
CA ASP A 193 -15.35 -8.62 7.80
C ASP A 193 -14.97 -9.48 9.01
N SER A 194 -15.29 -10.77 8.92
CA SER A 194 -14.69 -11.78 9.80
C SER A 194 -13.19 -11.96 9.49
N THR A 195 -12.47 -12.70 10.33
CA THR A 195 -11.06 -13.02 10.09
C THR A 195 -10.84 -13.73 8.74
N ASP A 196 -11.69 -14.70 8.40
CA ASP A 196 -11.59 -15.45 7.14
C ASP A 196 -11.93 -14.60 5.93
N GLN A 197 -12.94 -13.72 6.05
CA GLN A 197 -13.28 -12.79 4.97
C GLN A 197 -12.16 -11.76 4.78
N THR A 198 -11.59 -11.27 5.87
CA THR A 198 -10.41 -10.39 5.83
C THR A 198 -9.29 -11.06 5.06
N PHE A 199 -8.93 -12.31 5.42
CA PHE A 199 -7.88 -13.07 4.71
C PHE A 199 -8.14 -13.12 3.20
N LYS A 200 -9.35 -13.53 2.77
CA LYS A 200 -9.71 -13.58 1.35
C LYS A 200 -9.58 -12.23 0.64
N ASN A 201 -9.99 -11.16 1.31
CA ASN A 201 -9.96 -9.80 0.77
C ASN A 201 -8.55 -9.22 0.64
N VAL A 202 -7.59 -9.67 1.45
CA VAL A 202 -6.24 -9.06 1.48
C VAL A 202 -5.11 -9.99 1.05
N ALA A 203 -5.38 -11.29 0.83
CA ALA A 203 -4.37 -12.28 0.46
C ALA A 203 -3.62 -11.92 -0.83
N HIS A 204 -4.28 -11.24 -1.76
CA HIS A 204 -3.72 -10.84 -3.05
C HIS A 204 -2.93 -9.52 -3.01
N ILE A 205 -2.97 -8.77 -1.89
CA ILE A 205 -2.37 -7.42 -1.82
C ILE A 205 -0.84 -7.47 -1.89
N MET A 206 -0.24 -8.49 -1.31
CA MET A 206 1.21 -8.62 -1.20
C MET A 206 1.60 -10.07 -0.99
N ASP A 207 2.84 -10.44 -1.30
CA ASP A 207 3.36 -11.78 -1.06
C ASP A 207 3.76 -12.04 0.41
N GLU A 208 4.17 -13.27 0.73
CA GLU A 208 4.58 -13.64 2.08
C GLU A 208 5.86 -12.93 2.56
N SER A 209 6.80 -12.69 1.65
CA SER A 209 8.08 -12.04 1.95
C SER A 209 7.87 -10.60 2.39
N CYS A 210 7.04 -9.86 1.68
CA CYS A 210 6.63 -8.50 2.03
C CYS A 210 5.83 -8.48 3.34
N ARG A 211 4.86 -9.39 3.54
CA ARG A 211 4.12 -9.49 4.81
C ARG A 211 5.05 -9.64 6.00
N LYS A 212 6.01 -10.57 5.92
CA LYS A 212 6.99 -10.80 6.98
C LYS A 212 7.86 -9.57 7.22
N ALA A 213 8.25 -8.85 6.16
CA ALA A 213 9.07 -7.64 6.28
C ALA A 213 8.36 -6.51 7.04
N ILE A 214 7.05 -6.31 6.85
CA ILE A 214 6.29 -5.21 7.48
C ILE A 214 5.65 -5.59 8.83
N ALA A 215 5.70 -6.86 9.22
CA ALA A 215 5.00 -7.41 10.39
C ALA A 215 5.23 -6.63 11.68
N SER A 216 6.50 -6.33 11.97
CA SER A 216 6.91 -5.65 13.21
C SER A 216 6.39 -4.23 13.25
N GLU A 217 6.49 -3.49 12.14
CA GLU A 217 6.01 -2.11 12.07
C GLU A 217 4.48 -2.04 12.11
N LEU A 218 3.78 -2.98 11.47
CA LEU A 218 2.31 -3.09 11.61
C LEU A 218 1.87 -3.31 13.06
N LYS A 219 2.56 -4.19 13.81
CA LYS A 219 2.27 -4.39 15.23
C LYS A 219 2.45 -3.09 16.03
N LYS A 220 3.55 -2.38 15.79
CA LYS A 220 3.84 -1.10 16.44
C LYS A 220 2.78 -0.05 16.12
N GLU A 221 2.39 0.10 14.86
CA GLU A 221 1.30 1.01 14.45
C GLU A 221 -0.04 0.64 15.08
N THR A 222 -0.37 -0.65 15.16
CA THR A 222 -1.62 -1.13 15.78
C THR A 222 -1.69 -0.71 17.25
N ILE A 223 -0.56 -0.79 17.96
CA ILE A 223 -0.47 -0.37 19.36
C ILE A 223 -0.52 1.16 19.48
N THR A 224 0.22 1.88 18.64
CA THR A 224 0.46 3.33 18.82
C THR A 224 -0.59 4.24 18.18
N THR A 225 -1.36 3.78 17.19
CA THR A 225 -2.42 4.59 16.58
C THR A 225 -3.46 4.98 17.61
N LYS A 226 -3.91 6.25 17.58
CA LYS A 226 -5.03 6.74 18.39
C LYS A 226 -6.39 6.46 17.74
N ASN A 227 -6.40 6.18 16.43
CA ASN A 227 -7.64 5.91 15.70
C ASN A 227 -8.06 4.46 15.94
N ASN A 228 -9.16 4.27 16.67
CA ASN A 228 -9.61 2.93 17.04
C ASN A 228 -10.10 2.10 15.84
N SER A 229 -10.62 2.75 14.78
CA SER A 229 -10.97 2.06 13.54
C SER A 229 -9.74 1.57 12.79
N GLU A 230 -8.67 2.37 12.75
CA GLU A 230 -7.39 1.91 12.20
C GLU A 230 -6.82 0.73 13.00
N ARG A 231 -6.82 0.84 14.33
CA ARG A 231 -6.38 -0.26 15.21
C ARG A 231 -7.12 -1.55 14.92
N GLU A 232 -8.45 -1.48 14.80
CA GLU A 232 -9.30 -2.61 14.47
C GLU A 232 -8.87 -3.26 13.15
N LYS A 233 -8.74 -2.47 12.09
CA LYS A 233 -8.38 -2.95 10.75
C LYS A 233 -6.99 -3.58 10.70
N LEU A 234 -5.99 -2.93 11.32
CA LEU A 234 -4.63 -3.48 11.39
C LEU A 234 -4.58 -4.76 12.23
N TYR A 235 -5.30 -4.82 13.35
CA TYR A 235 -5.42 -6.04 14.15
C TYR A 235 -6.05 -7.19 13.35
N LYS A 236 -7.17 -6.93 12.64
CA LYS A 236 -7.82 -7.95 11.80
C LYS A 236 -6.89 -8.48 10.73
N TYR A 237 -6.15 -7.60 10.06
CA TYR A 237 -5.14 -7.99 9.08
C TYR A 237 -4.08 -8.91 9.70
N LEU A 238 -3.48 -8.50 10.82
CA LEU A 238 -2.45 -9.31 11.50
C LEU A 238 -3.02 -10.65 11.98
N LYS A 239 -4.27 -10.68 12.47
CA LYS A 239 -4.94 -11.89 12.92
C LYS A 239 -5.23 -12.85 11.76
N ALA A 240 -5.65 -12.33 10.61
CA ALA A 240 -5.96 -13.10 9.40
C ALA A 240 -4.74 -13.89 8.87
N PHE A 241 -3.54 -13.35 9.05
CA PHE A 241 -2.28 -14.03 8.67
C PHE A 241 -1.58 -14.72 9.85
N GLN A 242 -2.23 -14.85 11.01
CA GLN A 242 -1.64 -15.46 12.21
C GLN A 242 -0.32 -14.79 12.62
N MET A 243 -0.20 -13.50 12.38
CA MET A 243 0.98 -12.69 12.71
C MET A 243 0.87 -12.07 14.11
N THR A 244 0.00 -12.61 14.95
CA THR A 244 -0.24 -12.15 16.32
C THR A 244 0.42 -13.09 17.32
N ASP A 245 0.94 -12.52 18.41
CA ASP A 245 1.39 -13.28 19.58
C ASP A 245 0.58 -12.86 20.80
N GLU A 246 0.60 -13.65 21.86
CA GLU A 246 -0.23 -13.43 23.04
C GLU A 246 -0.07 -12.05 23.66
N LYS A 247 1.18 -11.57 23.77
CA LYS A 247 1.49 -10.25 24.32
C LYS A 247 0.91 -9.14 23.45
N PHE A 248 1.09 -9.25 22.13
CA PHE A 248 0.55 -8.31 21.17
C PHE A 248 -0.98 -8.27 21.25
N GLU A 249 -1.65 -9.43 21.22
CA GLU A 249 -3.11 -9.50 21.27
C GLU A 249 -3.67 -8.89 22.54
N ALA A 250 -3.11 -9.25 23.70
CA ALA A 250 -3.55 -8.70 24.99
C ALA A 250 -3.40 -7.17 25.02
N THR A 251 -2.27 -6.65 24.52
CA THR A 251 -2.02 -5.21 24.48
C THR A 251 -2.98 -4.50 23.50
N ALA A 252 -3.03 -4.95 22.25
CA ALA A 252 -3.82 -4.30 21.20
C ALA A 252 -5.34 -4.30 21.52
N LEU A 253 -5.86 -5.42 22.04
CA LEU A 253 -7.27 -5.54 22.39
C LEU A 253 -7.63 -4.77 23.67
N THR A 254 -6.73 -4.69 24.65
CA THR A 254 -6.94 -3.82 25.82
C THR A 254 -6.99 -2.35 25.40
N LEU A 255 -6.05 -1.92 24.55
CA LEU A 255 -6.06 -0.57 23.96
C LEU A 255 -7.31 -0.29 23.15
N TYR A 256 -7.83 -1.28 22.43
CA TYR A 256 -9.09 -1.16 21.68
C TYR A 256 -10.29 -0.85 22.59
N LEU A 257 -10.38 -1.50 23.75
CA LEU A 257 -11.43 -1.23 24.74
C LEU A 257 -11.26 0.14 25.42
N LEU A 258 -10.02 0.53 25.71
CA LEU A 258 -9.72 1.81 26.37
C LEU A 258 -9.98 3.03 25.45
N ASN A 259 -9.89 2.86 24.14
CA ASN A 259 -10.07 3.94 23.16
C ASN A 259 -11.47 3.96 22.51
N GLY A 260 -12.50 3.53 23.23
CA GLY A 260 -13.89 3.61 22.75
C GLY A 260 -14.18 2.61 21.62
N PRO A 261 -14.47 1.34 21.93
CA PRO A 261 -14.62 0.29 20.92
C PRO A 261 -15.92 0.41 20.12
N ALA A 262 -15.88 0.06 18.84
CA ALA A 262 -17.08 -0.26 18.06
C ALA A 262 -17.63 -1.64 18.45
N ILE A 263 -18.90 -1.90 18.17
CA ILE A 263 -19.49 -3.24 18.33
C ILE A 263 -19.11 -4.07 17.09
N GLY A 264 -18.67 -5.31 17.31
CA GLY A 264 -18.28 -6.23 16.24
C GLY A 264 -17.41 -7.37 16.77
N ASP A 265 -16.84 -8.18 15.87
CA ASP A 265 -16.03 -9.35 16.23
C ASP A 265 -14.81 -8.99 17.10
N VAL A 266 -14.15 -7.87 16.79
CA VAL A 266 -12.99 -7.40 17.57
C VAL A 266 -13.38 -7.00 18.99
N PHE A 267 -14.60 -6.49 19.20
CA PHE A 267 -15.11 -6.25 20.55
C PHE A 267 -15.27 -7.56 21.33
N ASN A 268 -15.82 -8.60 20.71
CA ASN A 268 -15.97 -9.91 21.34
C ASN A 268 -14.60 -10.53 21.65
N PHE A 269 -13.64 -10.42 20.74
CA PHE A 269 -12.26 -10.85 20.99
C PHE A 269 -11.63 -10.08 22.14
N ALA A 270 -11.80 -8.76 22.18
CA ALA A 270 -11.24 -7.94 23.24
C ALA A 270 -11.85 -8.23 24.60
N TRP A 271 -13.17 -8.40 24.65
CA TRP A 271 -13.89 -8.78 25.85
C TRP A 271 -13.35 -10.10 26.42
N ASN A 272 -13.29 -11.14 25.58
CA ASN A 272 -12.80 -12.45 26.00
C ASN A 272 -11.31 -12.44 26.39
N LYS A 273 -10.47 -11.72 25.63
CA LYS A 273 -9.03 -11.64 25.94
C LYS A 273 -8.78 -10.94 27.27
N LEU A 274 -9.56 -9.90 27.59
CA LEU A 274 -9.46 -9.22 28.88
C LEU A 274 -9.91 -10.11 30.05
N SER A 275 -10.94 -10.95 29.85
CA SER A 275 -11.31 -11.97 30.84
C SER A 275 -10.15 -12.92 31.12
N GLY A 276 -9.47 -13.42 30.07
CA GLY A 276 -8.32 -14.30 30.21
C GLY A 276 -7.14 -13.61 30.88
N LEU A 277 -6.92 -12.32 30.58
CA LEU A 277 -5.88 -11.50 31.19
C LEU A 277 -6.01 -11.40 32.72
N SER A 278 -7.24 -11.47 33.26
CA SER A 278 -7.46 -11.48 34.72
C SER A 278 -6.84 -12.68 35.45
N GLN A 279 -6.51 -13.76 34.73
CA GLN A 279 -5.94 -14.98 35.28
C GLN A 279 -4.41 -15.05 35.12
N ASP A 280 -3.81 -14.17 34.30
CA ASP A 280 -2.37 -14.12 34.06
C ASP A 280 -1.75 -12.80 34.56
N HIS A 281 -1.17 -12.86 35.77
CA HIS A 281 -0.53 -11.71 36.39
C HIS A 281 0.66 -11.17 35.58
N LYS A 282 1.51 -12.04 35.04
CA LYS A 282 2.72 -11.64 34.32
C LYS A 282 2.35 -10.95 33.00
N LEU A 283 1.32 -11.45 32.33
CA LEU A 283 0.79 -10.80 31.14
C LEU A 283 0.15 -9.45 31.46
N ARG A 284 -0.58 -9.33 32.58
CA ARG A 284 -1.11 -8.03 33.05
C ARG A 284 -0.01 -6.99 33.26
N GLU A 285 1.05 -7.35 33.99
CA GLU A 285 2.18 -6.46 34.21
C GLU A 285 2.81 -6.03 32.88
N THR A 286 2.99 -6.98 31.95
CA THR A 286 3.53 -6.70 30.63
C THR A 286 2.65 -5.74 29.82
N VAL A 287 1.34 -5.94 29.83
CA VAL A 287 0.37 -5.04 29.17
C VAL A 287 0.38 -3.66 29.83
N LEU A 288 0.44 -3.61 31.16
CA LEU A 288 0.46 -2.36 31.93
C LEU A 288 1.72 -1.54 31.61
N GLU A 289 2.90 -2.16 31.57
CA GLU A 289 4.14 -1.46 31.22
C GLU A 289 4.11 -0.94 29.78
N ASN A 290 3.55 -1.70 28.84
CA ASN A 290 3.34 -1.21 27.48
C ASN A 290 2.44 0.04 27.47
N ILE A 291 1.33 0.04 28.20
CA ILE A 291 0.39 1.17 28.27
C ILE A 291 1.01 2.39 28.98
N LYS A 292 1.83 2.18 30.01
CA LYS A 292 2.54 3.25 30.73
C LYS A 292 3.56 3.98 29.87
N SER A 293 4.04 3.38 28.78
CA SER A 293 4.98 4.02 27.85
C SER A 293 4.35 5.15 27.02
N PHE A 294 3.02 5.23 26.98
CA PHE A 294 2.31 6.27 26.26
C PHE A 294 2.39 7.61 26.99
N GLN A 295 2.61 8.68 26.23
CA GLN A 295 2.63 10.05 26.78
C GLN A 295 1.26 10.50 27.30
N THR A 296 0.19 10.04 26.65
CA THR A 296 -1.19 10.22 27.10
C THR A 296 -1.79 8.84 27.27
N LEU A 297 -2.31 8.54 28.45
CA LEU A 297 -2.92 7.26 28.75
C LEU A 297 -4.27 7.13 28.01
N PRO A 298 -4.54 5.98 27.39
CA PRO A 298 -5.78 5.71 26.65
C PRO A 298 -7.07 5.86 27.50
N ASP A 299 -7.85 6.90 27.27
CA ASP A 299 -9.05 7.17 28.08
C ASP A 299 -10.30 7.61 27.31
N ASP A 300 -10.31 7.47 25.97
CA ASP A 300 -11.48 7.84 25.16
C ASP A 300 -12.75 7.08 25.57
N ILE A 301 -12.62 5.89 26.17
CA ILE A 301 -13.76 5.15 26.74
C ILE A 301 -14.55 5.99 27.73
N VAL A 302 -13.93 6.93 28.44
CA VAL A 302 -14.57 7.83 29.40
C VAL A 302 -15.44 8.88 28.69
N ASN A 303 -15.14 9.18 27.42
CA ASN A 303 -15.80 10.24 26.66
C ASN A 303 -16.73 9.78 25.53
N ILE A 304 -17.01 8.48 25.40
CA ILE A 304 -18.00 8.03 24.41
C ILE A 304 -19.41 8.55 24.73
N SER A 305 -20.22 8.79 23.70
CA SER A 305 -21.56 9.39 23.83
C SER A 305 -22.52 8.55 24.68
N ASP A 306 -22.49 7.22 24.50
CA ASP A 306 -23.27 6.28 25.30
C ASP A 306 -22.60 6.00 26.65
N GLN A 307 -22.98 6.77 27.66
CA GLN A 307 -22.42 6.65 29.01
C GLN A 307 -22.75 5.31 29.68
N LYS A 308 -23.91 4.71 29.40
CA LYS A 308 -24.29 3.42 30.00
C LYS A 308 -23.39 2.32 29.48
N ARG A 309 -23.15 2.30 28.16
CA ARG A 309 -22.21 1.37 27.54
C ARG A 309 -20.79 1.59 28.06
N SER A 310 -20.37 2.86 28.18
CA SER A 310 -19.07 3.23 28.76
C SER A 310 -18.90 2.67 30.18
N ASP A 311 -19.89 2.88 31.05
CA ASP A 311 -19.88 2.39 32.43
C ASP A 311 -19.71 0.87 32.50
N VAL A 312 -20.41 0.13 31.62
CA VAL A 312 -20.31 -1.34 31.56
C VAL A 312 -18.90 -1.78 31.17
N ILE A 313 -18.33 -1.17 30.13
CA ILE A 313 -16.97 -1.51 29.66
C ILE A 313 -15.94 -1.15 30.73
N ILE A 314 -16.01 0.03 31.33
CA ILE A 314 -15.09 0.46 32.39
C ILE A 314 -15.19 -0.47 33.60
N THR A 315 -16.41 -0.84 34.01
CA THR A 315 -16.61 -1.79 35.11
C THR A 315 -15.99 -3.15 34.78
N TYR A 316 -16.14 -3.61 33.54
CA TYR A 316 -15.53 -4.84 33.08
C TYR A 316 -14.00 -4.77 33.06
N ILE A 317 -13.42 -3.66 32.61
CA ILE A 317 -11.97 -3.43 32.66
C ILE A 317 -11.49 -3.41 34.11
N ASN A 318 -12.17 -2.67 34.99
CA ASN A 318 -11.76 -2.58 36.40
C ASN A 318 -11.81 -3.94 37.10
N LYS A 319 -12.78 -4.79 36.75
CA LYS A 319 -12.87 -6.14 37.33
C LYS A 319 -11.71 -7.05 36.91
N ASN A 320 -11.23 -6.91 35.67
CA ASN A 320 -10.26 -7.84 35.08
C ASN A 320 -8.82 -7.30 35.00
N PHE A 321 -8.66 -5.98 35.05
CA PHE A 321 -7.39 -5.26 34.97
C PHE A 321 -7.45 -3.94 35.79
N PRO A 322 -7.71 -4.02 37.11
CA PRO A 322 -7.86 -2.85 37.99
C PRO A 322 -6.61 -1.96 38.05
N GLU A 323 -5.42 -2.54 37.86
CA GLU A 323 -4.13 -1.86 37.96
C GLU A 323 -4.03 -0.70 36.96
N TYR A 324 -4.72 -0.79 35.82
CA TYR A 324 -4.81 0.29 34.85
C TYR A 324 -5.43 1.57 35.43
N PHE A 325 -6.58 1.47 36.10
CA PHE A 325 -7.27 2.63 36.66
C PHE A 325 -6.57 3.21 37.89
N GLU A 326 -5.82 2.39 38.62
CA GLU A 326 -4.90 2.91 39.64
C GLU A 326 -3.79 3.76 39.03
N VAL A 327 -3.12 3.26 37.99
CA VAL A 327 -2.06 3.99 37.28
C VAL A 327 -2.60 5.27 36.67
N TYR A 328 -3.76 5.20 36.00
CA TYR A 328 -4.45 6.34 35.42
C TYR A 328 -4.75 7.41 36.49
N THR A 329 -5.31 7.01 37.63
CA THR A 329 -5.64 7.94 38.71
C THR A 329 -4.40 8.56 39.32
N ARG A 330 -3.32 7.79 39.53
CA ARG A 330 -2.05 8.32 40.04
C ARG A 330 -1.42 9.33 39.07
N ALA A 331 -1.42 9.03 37.77
CA ALA A 331 -0.96 9.98 36.76
C ALA A 331 -1.75 11.30 36.80
N CYS A 332 -3.06 11.21 37.01
CA CYS A 332 -3.89 12.39 37.20
C CYS A 332 -3.55 13.20 38.46
N ILE A 333 -3.35 12.52 39.60
CA ILE A 333 -2.92 13.17 40.85
C ILE A 333 -1.56 13.85 40.66
N ASP A 334 -0.60 13.16 40.05
CA ASP A 334 0.75 13.68 39.81
C ASP A 334 0.72 14.91 38.89
N TYR A 335 -0.17 14.94 37.90
CA TYR A 335 -0.38 16.09 37.02
C TYR A 335 -0.94 17.29 37.80
N TYR A 336 -2.05 17.12 38.52
CA TYR A 336 -2.68 18.24 39.25
C TYR A 336 -1.85 18.74 40.43
N SER A 337 -1.07 17.88 41.08
CA SER A 337 -0.19 18.28 42.19
C SER A 337 1.15 18.88 41.74
N GLY A 338 1.47 18.82 40.43
CA GLY A 338 2.79 19.21 39.93
C GLY A 338 3.94 18.30 40.39
N ALA A 339 3.64 17.11 40.93
CA ALA A 339 4.65 16.18 41.45
C ALA A 339 5.53 15.57 40.35
N ARG A 340 5.05 15.57 39.09
CA ARG A 340 5.80 15.13 37.91
C ARG A 340 5.65 16.11 36.76
N SER A 341 6.68 16.20 35.94
CA SER A 341 6.64 16.99 34.71
C SER A 341 6.02 16.18 33.56
N PHE A 342 5.04 16.78 32.89
CA PHE A 342 4.41 16.23 31.70
C PHE A 342 4.62 17.20 30.52
N PRO A 343 5.73 17.09 29.78
CA PRO A 343 6.15 18.11 28.80
C PRO A 343 5.17 18.28 27.63
N LYS A 344 4.25 17.34 27.42
CA LYS A 344 3.22 17.40 26.38
C LYS A 344 1.81 17.70 26.94
N GLY A 345 1.73 18.20 28.17
CA GLY A 345 0.48 18.54 28.83
C GLY A 345 -0.15 17.37 29.57
N ASN A 346 -1.47 17.43 29.78
CA ASN A 346 -2.20 16.48 30.60
C ASN A 346 -2.09 15.03 30.08
N PRO A 347 -1.54 14.08 30.86
CA PRO A 347 -1.43 12.67 30.47
C PRO A 347 -2.77 11.93 30.50
N THR A 348 -3.82 12.50 31.11
CA THR A 348 -5.12 11.88 31.34
C THR A 348 -6.26 12.85 30.99
N LEU A 349 -6.58 12.93 29.70
CA LEU A 349 -7.45 13.96 29.11
C LEU A 349 -8.83 14.04 29.77
N TYR A 350 -9.40 12.90 30.17
CA TYR A 350 -10.75 12.82 30.73
C TYR A 350 -10.76 12.52 32.24
N CYS A 351 -9.68 12.85 32.96
CA CYS A 351 -9.55 12.46 34.36
C CYS A 351 -10.71 12.96 35.23
N ASP A 352 -11.10 14.23 35.11
CA ASP A 352 -12.14 14.81 35.94
C ASP A 352 -13.46 14.05 35.81
N LYS A 353 -13.84 13.75 34.57
CA LYS A 353 -15.03 12.97 34.22
C LYS A 353 -14.92 11.54 34.75
N PHE A 354 -13.74 10.93 34.63
CA PHE A 354 -13.49 9.60 35.16
C PHE A 354 -13.63 9.55 36.69
N ILE A 355 -13.05 10.50 37.43
CA ILE A 355 -13.14 10.53 38.89
C ILE A 355 -14.56 10.82 39.36
N GLU A 356 -15.27 11.75 38.72
CA GLU A 356 -16.67 12.04 39.04
C GLU A 356 -17.54 10.78 38.91
N ARG A 357 -17.37 10.03 37.82
CA ARG A 357 -18.09 8.76 37.59
C ARG A 357 -17.65 7.68 38.58
N SER A 358 -16.36 7.61 38.90
CA SER A 358 -15.79 6.64 39.84
C SER A 358 -16.36 6.76 41.24
N LYS A 359 -16.69 7.97 41.72
CA LYS A 359 -17.34 8.19 43.03
C LYS A 359 -18.67 7.42 43.19
N LYS A 360 -19.38 7.18 42.10
CA LYS A 360 -20.68 6.48 42.11
C LYS A 360 -20.55 4.97 41.87
N LYS A 361 -19.43 4.53 41.30
CA LYS A 361 -19.25 3.17 40.76
C LYS A 361 -18.13 2.38 41.44
N ASN A 362 -17.36 3.02 42.32
CA ASN A 362 -16.24 2.42 43.06
C ASN A 362 -15.17 1.80 42.15
N TRP A 363 -14.88 2.41 41.00
CA TRP A 363 -13.79 1.98 40.12
C TRP A 363 -12.40 2.32 40.66
N VAL A 364 -12.33 3.22 41.63
CA VAL A 364 -11.11 3.72 42.24
C VAL A 364 -11.31 3.74 43.75
N SER A 365 -10.27 3.47 44.52
CA SER A 365 -10.34 3.53 45.98
C SER A 365 -10.63 4.94 46.49
N GLU A 366 -11.37 5.02 47.59
CA GLU A 366 -11.69 6.31 48.24
C GLU A 366 -10.42 7.09 48.61
N ALA A 367 -9.36 6.38 49.03
CA ALA A 367 -8.06 6.99 49.33
C ALA A 367 -7.46 7.74 48.11
N LEU A 368 -7.55 7.16 46.91
CA LEU A 368 -7.08 7.82 45.69
C LEU A 368 -7.99 8.99 45.29
N ILE A 369 -9.31 8.87 45.48
CA ILE A 369 -10.27 9.97 45.24
C ILE A 369 -9.95 11.16 46.14
N GLN A 370 -9.70 10.94 47.43
CA GLN A 370 -9.35 12.02 48.37
C GLN A 370 -8.02 12.69 48.02
N ARG A 371 -7.01 11.90 47.59
CA ARG A 371 -5.74 12.45 47.10
C ARG A 371 -5.93 13.33 45.86
N TYR A 372 -6.78 12.91 44.92
CA TYR A 372 -7.13 13.72 43.75
C TYR A 372 -7.81 15.03 44.14
N ILE A 373 -8.80 14.99 45.04
CA ILE A 373 -9.49 16.21 45.52
C ILE A 373 -8.51 17.19 46.16
N LYS A 374 -7.54 16.68 46.93
CA LYS A 374 -6.48 17.51 47.53
C LYS A 374 -5.56 18.12 46.47
N ALA A 375 -5.15 17.34 45.48
CA ALA A 375 -4.26 17.80 44.41
C ALA A 375 -4.87 18.93 43.57
N LYS A 376 -6.16 18.83 43.24
CA LYS A 376 -6.88 19.83 42.41
C LYS A 376 -7.23 21.14 43.13
N LYS A 377 -7.16 21.18 44.46
CA LYS A 377 -7.44 22.38 45.27
C LYS A 377 -6.28 23.37 45.32
N ILE A 378 -5.15 23.02 44.71
CA ILE A 378 -3.98 23.88 44.46
C ILE A 378 -4.14 24.42 43.05
#